data_AF-U1QE08-F1
#
_entry.id   AF-U1QE08-F1
#
_cell.length_a   1.000
_cell.length_b   1.000
_cell.length_c   1.000
_cell.angle_alpha   90.00
_cell.angle_beta   90.00
_cell.angle_gamma   90.00
#
_symmetry.space_group_name_H-M   'P 1'
#
loop_
_entity.id
_entity.type
_entity.pdbx_description
1 polymer ?
#
loop_
_entity_poly.entity_id
_entity_poly.type
_entity_poly.pdbx_seq_one_letter_code
_entity_poly.pdbx_strand_id
1 'polypeptide(L)'
;GSASAPAASSAAATPTVQTAQPTEAPASPSDGSVTTPDPSAIDPKAVENGDLSKDEYPEVPLDKSVSIDGGVVISLGQLQAQDFASGPGEIGGSGVLVPVTVTNNSGKDLPLASVLSTTVNYGEGSGTPASEIVSASDAVPATLAAGQTVTVNRAFVVPAEGRGNVKVSVDLGADHGAATFRGSAG
;
A
#
# COMPACT_ATOMS: atom_id res chain seq x y z
N GLY A 1 9.98 -89.52 7.41
CA GLY A 1 10.94 -88.87 8.31
C GLY A 1 11.06 -87.41 7.93
N SER A 2 11.08 -86.53 8.92
CA SER A 2 11.31 -85.07 8.92
C SER A 2 12.52 -84.63 8.06
N ALA A 3 12.79 -83.37 7.70
CA ALA A 3 12.42 -82.05 8.22
C ALA A 3 12.81 -80.90 7.24
N SER A 4 12.32 -79.69 7.54
CA SER A 4 12.91 -78.34 7.39
C SER A 4 12.89 -77.56 6.05
N ALA A 5 12.38 -76.32 6.16
CA ALA A 5 12.53 -75.15 5.28
C ALA A 5 13.80 -74.33 5.68
N PRO A 6 14.25 -73.23 5.01
CA PRO A 6 13.43 -72.04 4.66
C PRO A 6 13.79 -71.21 3.38
N ALA A 7 12.81 -70.38 3.00
CA ALA A 7 12.83 -69.01 2.43
C ALA A 7 13.82 -68.54 1.33
N ALA A 8 13.25 -67.92 0.27
CA ALA A 8 13.64 -66.59 -0.19
C ALA A 8 12.47 -65.94 -0.99
N SER A 9 11.88 -64.89 -0.42
CA SER A 9 10.89 -64.03 -1.07
C SER A 9 11.57 -63.08 -2.05
N SER A 10 11.14 -63.10 -3.32
CA SER A 10 11.45 -62.05 -4.28
C SER A 10 10.40 -60.95 -4.16
N ALA A 11 10.72 -59.88 -3.44
CA ALA A 11 9.88 -58.69 -3.34
C ALA A 11 9.83 -57.96 -4.69
N ALA A 12 8.63 -57.82 -5.24
CA ALA A 12 8.35 -56.96 -6.39
C ALA A 12 8.52 -55.49 -5.97
N ALA A 13 9.35 -54.73 -6.71
CA ALA A 13 9.50 -53.30 -6.52
C ALA A 13 8.23 -52.59 -7.03
N THR A 14 7.50 -51.95 -6.13
CA THR A 14 6.39 -51.05 -6.47
C THR A 14 6.93 -49.68 -6.90
N PRO A 15 6.38 -49.07 -7.97
CA PRO A 15 6.73 -47.69 -8.31
C PRO A 15 6.12 -46.75 -7.27
N THR A 16 6.97 -46.02 -6.55
CA THR A 16 6.52 -44.94 -5.67
C THR A 16 6.09 -43.74 -6.52
N VAL A 17 4.79 -43.44 -6.51
CA VAL A 17 4.26 -42.16 -7.03
C VAL A 17 4.79 -41.05 -6.13
N GLN A 18 5.62 -40.18 -6.69
CA GLN A 18 6.13 -38.99 -6.01
C GLN A 18 5.03 -37.92 -6.09
N THR A 19 4.31 -37.72 -4.99
CA THR A 19 3.37 -36.59 -4.85
C THR A 19 4.17 -35.29 -4.90
N ALA A 20 3.77 -34.35 -5.76
CA ALA A 20 4.38 -33.03 -5.84
C ALA A 20 4.34 -32.35 -4.46
N GLN A 21 5.48 -31.78 -4.05
CA GLN A 21 5.59 -30.92 -2.89
C GLN A 21 4.59 -29.74 -3.03
N PRO A 22 3.84 -29.37 -1.97
CA PRO A 22 2.95 -28.21 -2.04
C PRO A 22 3.78 -26.97 -2.33
N THR A 23 3.41 -26.22 -3.36
CA THR A 23 3.88 -24.84 -3.56
C THR A 23 3.50 -24.05 -2.30
N GLU A 24 4.49 -23.44 -1.65
CA GLU A 24 4.26 -22.51 -0.55
C GLU A 24 3.28 -21.42 -0.99
N ALA A 25 2.25 -21.18 -0.19
CA ALA A 25 1.35 -20.04 -0.38
C ALA A 25 2.18 -18.75 -0.36
N PRO A 26 1.77 -17.69 -1.11
CA PRO A 26 2.44 -16.40 -1.05
C PRO A 26 2.55 -15.95 0.41
N ALA A 27 3.71 -15.40 0.78
CA ALA A 27 3.92 -14.83 2.10
C ALA A 27 2.76 -13.87 2.43
N SER A 28 2.05 -14.14 3.53
CA SER A 28 1.08 -13.21 4.09
C SER A 28 1.79 -11.87 4.27
N PRO A 29 1.22 -10.73 3.81
CA PRO A 29 1.85 -9.44 4.04
C PRO A 29 2.08 -9.30 5.54
N SER A 30 3.33 -8.99 5.90
CA SER A 30 3.78 -8.82 7.27
C SER A 30 2.76 -8.03 8.09
N ASP A 31 2.53 -8.48 9.33
CA ASP A 31 1.78 -7.86 10.43
C ASP A 31 2.19 -6.40 10.69
N GLY A 32 1.99 -5.51 9.72
CA GLY A 32 1.80 -4.10 9.98
C GLY A 32 0.41 -3.99 10.57
N SER A 33 0.31 -3.66 11.87
CA SER A 33 -0.98 -3.43 12.55
C SER A 33 -1.85 -2.55 11.66
N VAL A 34 -2.86 -3.16 11.02
CA VAL A 34 -3.83 -2.44 10.21
C VAL A 34 -4.65 -1.63 11.17
N THR A 35 -4.51 -0.31 11.12
CA THR A 35 -5.45 0.58 11.79
C THR A 35 -6.68 0.61 10.92
N THR A 36 -7.78 0.08 11.45
CA THR A 36 -9.10 0.37 10.91
C THR A 36 -9.55 1.67 11.59
N PRO A 37 -9.38 2.84 10.96
CA PRO A 37 -9.88 4.06 11.56
C PRO A 37 -11.40 3.97 11.71
N ASP A 38 -11.92 4.64 12.74
CA ASP A 38 -13.35 4.61 13.03
C ASP A 38 -14.13 5.21 11.85
N PRO A 39 -15.04 4.46 11.20
CA PRO A 39 -15.77 4.97 10.04
C PRO A 39 -16.68 6.15 10.38
N SER A 40 -17.05 6.33 11.66
CA SER A 40 -17.81 7.50 12.13
C SER A 40 -16.98 8.78 12.16
N ALA A 41 -15.66 8.69 11.92
CA ALA A 41 -14.83 9.86 11.68
C ALA A 41 -15.18 10.56 10.35
N ILE A 42 -15.75 9.82 9.40
CA ILE A 42 -16.10 10.32 8.07
C ILE A 42 -17.56 10.80 8.06
N ASP A 43 -17.79 12.05 7.68
CA ASP A 43 -19.11 12.60 7.39
C ASP A 43 -19.31 12.64 5.87
N PRO A 44 -20.30 11.93 5.29
CA PRO A 44 -20.53 11.92 3.85
C PRO A 44 -20.99 13.29 3.30
N LYS A 45 -21.29 14.25 4.18
CA LYS A 45 -21.61 15.64 3.85
C LYS A 45 -20.47 16.59 4.24
N ALA A 46 -19.28 16.10 4.60
CA ALA A 46 -18.12 16.88 5.02
C ALA A 46 -17.79 17.99 4.02
N VAL A 47 -17.69 17.63 2.74
CA VAL A 47 -17.45 18.56 1.64
C VAL A 47 -18.57 19.60 1.46
N GLU A 48 -19.83 19.19 1.60
CA GLU A 48 -21.00 20.07 1.45
C GLU A 48 -21.15 21.04 2.63
N ASN A 49 -20.79 20.58 3.83
CA ASN A 49 -20.82 21.37 5.06
C ASN A 49 -19.55 22.21 5.26
N GLY A 50 -18.54 22.03 4.41
CA GLY A 50 -17.24 22.70 4.51
C GLY A 50 -16.35 22.20 5.67
N ASP A 51 -16.68 21.05 6.27
CA ASP A 51 -15.90 20.41 7.33
C ASP A 51 -15.01 19.31 6.74
N LEU A 52 -13.94 19.71 6.06
CA LEU A 52 -12.99 18.77 5.45
C LEU A 52 -12.26 17.87 6.47
N SER A 53 -12.30 18.22 7.76
CA SER A 53 -11.70 17.37 8.80
C SER A 53 -12.52 16.08 9.02
N LYS A 54 -13.76 16.05 8.53
CA LYS A 54 -14.62 14.87 8.48
C LYS A 54 -14.58 14.16 7.13
N ASP A 55 -13.71 14.59 6.23
CA ASP A 55 -13.44 13.92 4.95
C ASP A 55 -12.14 13.08 5.01
N GLU A 56 -11.28 13.34 6.00
CA GLU A 56 -10.02 12.62 6.20
C GLU A 56 -10.10 11.69 7.42
N TYR A 57 -9.55 10.48 7.29
CA TYR A 57 -9.33 9.60 8.43
C TYR A 57 -8.25 10.18 9.36
N PRO A 58 -8.30 9.87 10.68
CA PRO A 58 -7.30 10.35 11.64
C PRO A 58 -5.88 9.97 11.21
N GLU A 59 -4.94 10.88 11.47
CA GLU A 59 -3.53 10.70 11.14
C GLU A 59 -2.95 9.46 11.83
N VAL A 60 -2.36 8.55 11.04
CA VAL A 60 -1.61 7.40 11.54
C VAL A 60 -0.12 7.51 11.22
N PRO A 61 0.77 6.78 11.92
CA PRO A 61 2.19 6.73 11.54
C PRO A 61 2.40 6.20 10.12
N LEU A 62 3.49 6.63 9.45
CA LEU A 62 3.85 6.19 8.09
C LEU A 62 4.03 4.67 7.96
N ASP A 63 4.37 3.95 9.04
CA ASP A 63 4.53 2.48 9.05
C ASP A 63 3.22 1.70 9.23
N LYS A 64 2.08 2.39 9.37
CA LYS A 64 0.77 1.77 9.54
C LYS A 64 0.03 1.66 8.21
N SER A 65 -0.99 0.81 8.25
CA SER A 65 -1.96 0.67 7.17
C SER A 65 -3.30 1.22 7.62
N VAL A 66 -4.04 1.81 6.70
CA VAL A 66 -5.39 2.35 6.88
C VAL A 66 -6.36 1.55 6.04
N SER A 67 -7.42 1.03 6.67
CA SER A 67 -8.53 0.40 5.95
C SER A 67 -9.65 1.39 5.67
N ILE A 68 -9.94 1.61 4.40
CA ILE A 68 -11.00 2.47 3.86
C ILE A 68 -12.25 1.61 3.65
N ASP A 69 -13.37 2.01 4.26
CA ASP A 69 -14.68 1.35 4.14
C ASP A 69 -14.67 -0.17 4.45
N GLY A 70 -13.62 -0.68 5.09
CA GLY A 70 -13.40 -2.11 5.31
C GLY A 70 -13.07 -2.93 4.06
N GLY A 71 -12.93 -2.28 2.89
CA GLY A 71 -12.75 -2.92 1.59
C GLY A 71 -11.43 -2.60 0.90
N VAL A 72 -10.78 -1.48 1.20
CA VAL A 72 -9.50 -1.12 0.57
C VAL A 72 -8.48 -0.78 1.64
N VAL A 73 -7.31 -1.41 1.61
CA VAL A 73 -6.24 -1.13 2.58
C VAL A 73 -5.14 -0.33 1.89
N ILE A 74 -4.82 0.83 2.45
CA ILE A 74 -3.76 1.72 2.00
C ILE A 74 -2.62 1.65 3.01
N SER A 75 -1.39 1.54 2.53
CA SER A 75 -0.18 1.60 3.37
C SER A 75 0.93 2.31 2.61
N LEU A 76 1.86 2.90 3.35
CA LEU A 76 3.04 3.51 2.77
C LEU A 76 4.24 2.60 2.97
N GLY A 77 5.03 2.43 1.91
CA GLY A 77 6.38 1.88 2.03
C GLY A 77 7.32 2.88 2.70
N GLN A 78 8.59 2.49 2.88
CA GLN A 78 9.58 3.43 3.41
C GLN A 78 9.75 4.62 2.45
N LEU A 79 9.58 5.82 2.99
CA LEU A 79 9.81 7.05 2.24
C LEU A 79 11.31 7.19 1.94
N GLN A 80 11.65 7.42 0.67
CA GLN A 80 13.04 7.49 0.22
C GLN A 80 13.40 8.93 -0.14
N ALA A 81 14.29 9.54 0.64
CA ALA A 81 14.81 10.86 0.33
C ALA A 81 15.86 10.77 -0.79
N GLN A 82 15.64 11.48 -1.89
CA GLN A 82 16.57 11.51 -3.02
C GLN A 82 16.45 12.82 -3.79
N ASP A 83 17.36 13.05 -4.72
CA ASP A 83 17.27 14.16 -5.67
C ASP A 83 16.61 13.67 -6.96
N PHE A 84 15.64 14.42 -7.45
CA PHE A 84 14.90 14.09 -8.67
C PHE A 84 15.27 15.05 -9.79
N ALA A 85 15.47 14.51 -10.99
CA ALA A 85 15.64 15.34 -12.18
C ALA A 85 14.34 16.09 -12.51
N SER A 86 14.49 17.32 -13.01
CA SER A 86 13.35 18.08 -13.55
C SER A 86 13.00 17.58 -14.96
N GLY A 87 11.74 17.20 -15.18
CA GLY A 87 11.18 17.07 -16.52
C GLY A 87 10.78 18.42 -17.15
N PRO A 88 10.33 18.45 -18.41
CA PRO A 88 9.87 19.67 -19.07
C PRO A 88 8.70 20.32 -18.32
N GLY A 89 8.89 21.54 -17.81
CA GLY A 89 7.87 22.26 -17.03
C GLY A 89 7.72 21.81 -15.58
N GLU A 90 8.54 20.87 -15.12
CA GLU A 90 8.59 20.41 -13.73
C GLU A 90 9.78 21.03 -12.98
N ILE A 91 9.66 21.09 -11.67
CA ILE A 91 10.71 21.56 -10.78
C ILE A 91 11.22 20.33 -10.03
N GLY A 92 12.37 19.82 -10.44
CA GLY A 92 13.10 18.78 -9.72
C GLY A 92 13.94 19.34 -8.56
N GLY A 93 14.72 18.46 -7.96
CA GLY A 93 15.59 18.73 -6.83
C GLY A 93 15.33 17.78 -5.67
N SER A 94 15.70 18.21 -4.47
CA SER A 94 15.57 17.41 -3.26
C SER A 94 14.12 17.07 -2.97
N GLY A 95 13.82 15.77 -2.95
CA GLY A 95 12.48 15.26 -2.77
C GLY A 95 12.42 13.96 -1.99
N VAL A 96 11.21 13.41 -1.94
CA VAL A 96 10.90 12.13 -1.31
C VAL A 96 10.08 11.28 -2.28
N LEU A 97 10.48 10.02 -2.45
CA LEU A 97 9.67 8.98 -3.08
C LEU A 97 8.77 8.36 -2.01
N VAL A 98 7.47 8.35 -2.26
CA VAL A 98 6.44 7.78 -1.39
C VAL A 98 5.86 6.54 -2.08
N PRO A 99 6.22 5.32 -1.65
CA PRO A 99 5.62 4.10 -2.19
C PRO A 99 4.22 3.93 -1.62
N VAL A 100 3.18 4.17 -2.40
CA VAL A 100 1.79 4.01 -1.97
C VAL A 100 1.31 2.62 -2.35
N THR A 101 1.03 1.77 -1.36
CA THR A 101 0.52 0.41 -1.59
C THR A 101 -0.98 0.37 -1.33
N VAL A 102 -1.73 -0.05 -2.33
CA VAL A 102 -3.20 -0.18 -2.29
C VAL A 102 -3.56 -1.65 -2.47
N THR A 103 -4.29 -2.20 -1.51
CA THR A 103 -4.83 -3.56 -1.53
C THR A 103 -6.34 -3.50 -1.64
N ASN A 104 -6.91 -4.05 -2.70
CA ASN A 104 -8.36 -4.06 -2.91
C ASN A 104 -8.97 -5.37 -2.38
N ASN A 105 -9.57 -5.32 -1.20
CA ASN A 105 -10.29 -6.43 -0.57
C ASN A 105 -11.83 -6.30 -0.70
N SER A 106 -12.33 -5.33 -1.47
CA SER A 106 -13.77 -4.98 -1.53
C SER A 106 -14.63 -5.99 -2.30
N GLY A 107 -14.00 -6.97 -2.96
CA GLY A 107 -14.68 -7.93 -3.81
C GLY A 107 -15.15 -7.37 -5.17
N LYS A 108 -14.85 -6.11 -5.48
CA LYS A 108 -15.14 -5.46 -6.77
C LYS A 108 -13.88 -4.82 -7.37
N ASP A 109 -13.87 -4.60 -8.67
CA ASP A 109 -12.77 -3.90 -9.33
C ASP A 109 -12.79 -2.41 -9.00
N LEU A 110 -11.64 -1.87 -8.61
CA LEU A 110 -11.47 -0.45 -8.23
C LEU A 110 -10.86 0.32 -9.42
N PRO A 111 -11.49 1.38 -9.96
CA PRO A 111 -10.95 2.18 -11.06
C PRO A 111 -9.82 3.12 -10.60
N LEU A 112 -8.69 2.53 -10.18
CA LEU A 112 -7.64 3.18 -9.40
C LEU A 112 -7.11 4.49 -10.03
N ALA A 113 -6.85 4.53 -11.33
CA ALA A 113 -6.33 5.74 -11.98
C ALA A 113 -7.28 6.95 -11.94
N SER A 114 -8.58 6.72 -11.79
CA SER A 114 -9.57 7.80 -11.73
C SER A 114 -9.81 8.31 -10.32
N VAL A 115 -9.40 7.54 -9.31
CA VAL A 115 -9.78 7.78 -7.91
C VAL A 115 -8.57 8.01 -7.00
N LEU A 116 -7.43 7.41 -7.30
CA LEU A 116 -6.23 7.54 -6.48
C LEU A 116 -5.61 8.93 -6.64
N SER A 117 -5.71 9.74 -5.59
CA SER A 117 -4.99 11.01 -5.47
C SER A 117 -4.06 10.96 -4.26
N THR A 118 -2.83 11.41 -4.42
CA THR A 118 -1.86 11.47 -3.31
C THR A 118 -1.43 12.91 -3.11
N THR A 119 -1.65 13.43 -1.91
CA THR A 119 -1.25 14.77 -1.51
C THR A 119 -0.21 14.66 -0.41
N VAL A 120 0.85 15.47 -0.50
CA VAL A 120 1.92 15.48 0.51
C VAL A 120 2.10 16.89 1.02
N ASN A 121 2.19 17.04 2.33
CA ASN A 121 2.52 18.28 3.02
C ASN A 121 3.73 18.05 3.93
N TYR A 122 4.61 19.04 4.07
CA TYR A 122 5.79 18.94 4.92
C TYR A 122 5.90 20.09 5.92
N GLY A 123 6.55 19.85 7.05
CA GLY A 123 6.66 20.81 8.15
C GLY A 123 5.58 20.63 9.23
N GLU A 124 5.56 21.58 10.16
CA GLU A 124 4.67 21.55 11.34
C GLU A 124 3.22 21.97 11.01
N GLY A 125 2.27 21.60 11.87
CA GLY A 125 0.85 21.96 11.71
C GLY A 125 0.24 21.34 10.45
N SER A 126 -0.45 22.16 9.65
CA SER A 126 -1.01 21.79 8.33
C SER A 126 0.05 21.62 7.23
N GLY A 127 1.29 22.04 7.49
CA GLY A 127 2.41 21.88 6.58
C GLY A 127 2.33 22.74 5.30
N THR A 128 3.42 22.73 4.55
CA THR A 128 3.52 23.30 3.21
C THR A 128 3.21 22.21 2.18
N PRO A 129 2.32 22.44 1.20
CA PRO A 129 2.05 21.46 0.16
C PRO A 129 3.31 21.20 -0.68
N ALA A 130 3.64 19.93 -0.84
CA ALA A 130 4.71 19.48 -1.71
C ALA A 130 4.24 19.45 -3.16
N SER A 131 5.12 19.83 -4.08
CA SER A 131 4.84 19.70 -5.52
C SER A 131 5.17 18.28 -5.97
N GLU A 132 4.27 17.63 -6.69
CA GLU A 132 4.55 16.33 -7.30
C GLU A 132 5.52 16.46 -8.48
N ILE A 133 6.39 15.47 -8.64
CA ILE A 133 7.28 15.28 -9.79
C ILE A 133 6.72 14.09 -10.59
N VAL A 134 5.79 14.39 -11.48
CA VAL A 134 5.05 13.41 -12.28
C VAL A 134 5.98 12.54 -13.13
N SER A 135 7.09 13.10 -13.65
CA SER A 135 8.07 12.32 -14.41
C SER A 135 8.85 11.29 -13.58
N ALA A 136 8.87 11.43 -12.26
CA ALA A 136 9.50 10.49 -11.34
C ALA A 136 8.48 9.61 -10.58
N SER A 137 7.19 9.87 -10.75
CA SER A 137 6.09 9.04 -10.25
C SER A 137 5.79 7.89 -11.21
N ASP A 138 5.31 6.77 -10.68
CA ASP A 138 4.75 5.68 -11.47
C ASP A 138 3.37 6.05 -12.04
N ALA A 139 3.08 5.50 -13.22
CA ALA A 139 1.76 5.55 -13.79
C ALA A 139 0.79 4.71 -12.93
N VAL A 140 -0.35 5.30 -12.57
CA VAL A 140 -1.40 4.59 -11.84
C VAL A 140 -2.10 3.63 -12.82
N PRO A 141 -2.24 2.33 -12.51
CA PRO A 141 -2.99 1.42 -13.36
C PRO A 141 -4.46 1.84 -13.42
N ALA A 142 -5.08 1.64 -14.58
CA ALA A 142 -6.48 2.02 -14.81
C ALA A 142 -7.43 1.40 -13.78
N THR A 143 -7.20 0.12 -13.46
CA THR A 143 -8.05 -0.67 -12.58
C THR A 143 -7.20 -1.57 -11.69
N LEU A 144 -7.61 -1.73 -10.44
CA LEU A 144 -7.09 -2.71 -9.48
C LEU A 144 -8.18 -3.74 -9.20
N ALA A 145 -8.00 -4.98 -9.66
CA ALA A 145 -9.00 -6.01 -9.51
C ALA A 145 -9.19 -6.44 -8.04
N ALA A 146 -10.33 -7.04 -7.73
CA ALA A 146 -10.59 -7.58 -6.39
C ALA A 146 -9.53 -8.61 -5.97
N GLY A 147 -9.07 -8.51 -4.71
CA GLY A 147 -8.01 -9.32 -4.13
C GLY A 147 -6.60 -8.96 -4.61
N GLN A 148 -6.44 -7.94 -5.47
CA GLN A 148 -5.13 -7.52 -5.95
C GLN A 148 -4.52 -6.43 -5.07
N THR A 149 -3.19 -6.38 -5.12
CA THR A 149 -2.38 -5.34 -4.49
C THR A 149 -1.50 -4.69 -5.54
N VAL A 150 -1.35 -3.37 -5.46
CA VAL A 150 -0.39 -2.63 -6.28
C VAL A 150 0.35 -1.61 -5.44
N THR A 151 1.61 -1.39 -5.77
CA THR A 151 2.41 -0.28 -5.24
C THR A 151 2.65 0.73 -6.34
N VAL A 152 2.34 2.00 -6.08
CA VAL A 152 2.57 3.13 -6.98
C VAL A 152 3.54 4.07 -6.28
N ASN A 153 4.71 4.28 -6.88
CA ASN A 153 5.66 5.24 -6.33
C ASN A 153 5.25 6.66 -6.73
N ARG A 154 5.20 7.58 -5.77
CA ARG A 154 4.85 8.99 -5.99
C ARG A 154 6.02 9.87 -5.55
N ALA A 155 6.54 10.69 -6.43
CA ALA A 155 7.67 11.56 -6.14
C ALA A 155 7.21 12.98 -5.82
N PHE A 156 7.71 13.55 -4.74
CA PHE A 156 7.37 14.92 -4.33
C PHE A 156 8.61 15.74 -3.99
N VAL A 157 8.60 17.02 -4.35
CA VAL A 157 9.59 18.00 -3.91
C VAL A 157 9.36 18.30 -2.44
N VAL A 158 10.29 17.84 -1.61
CA VAL A 158 10.28 18.01 -0.15
C VAL A 158 11.71 18.38 0.28
N PRO A 159 11.94 19.66 0.63
CA PRO A 159 13.23 20.12 1.13
C PRO A 159 13.66 19.33 2.37
N ALA A 160 14.97 19.18 2.57
CA ALA A 160 15.50 18.42 3.72
C ALA A 160 14.98 18.93 5.07
N GLU A 161 14.78 20.23 5.22
CA GLU A 161 14.22 20.88 6.42
C GLU A 161 12.78 20.44 6.72
N GLY A 162 12.00 20.09 5.70
CA GLY A 162 10.62 19.63 5.82
C GLY A 162 10.46 18.14 6.09
N ARG A 163 11.52 17.35 5.87
CA ARG A 163 11.46 15.88 5.94
C ARG A 163 11.26 15.31 7.34
N GLY A 164 11.55 16.09 8.39
CA GLY A 164 11.32 15.64 9.76
C GLY A 164 9.84 15.41 10.09
N ASN A 165 8.92 16.05 9.36
CA ASN A 165 7.48 15.96 9.57
C ASN A 165 6.75 16.06 8.22
N VAL A 166 6.36 14.93 7.66
CA VAL A 166 5.65 14.79 6.39
C VAL A 166 4.28 14.18 6.65
N LYS A 167 3.24 14.86 6.17
CA LYS A 167 1.86 14.37 6.11
C LYS A 167 1.59 13.88 4.69
N VAL A 168 1.11 12.66 4.53
CA VAL A 168 0.69 12.08 3.26
C VAL A 168 -0.80 11.76 3.37
N SER A 169 -1.63 12.39 2.56
CA SER A 169 -3.04 12.07 2.42
C SER A 169 -3.24 11.29 1.12
N VAL A 170 -3.77 10.08 1.20
CA VAL A 170 -4.11 9.23 0.05
C VAL A 170 -5.62 9.15 -0.05
N ASP A 171 -6.16 9.76 -1.09
CA ASP A 171 -7.59 9.83 -1.39
C ASP A 171 -7.98 8.80 -2.46
N LEU A 172 -9.20 8.28 -2.36
CA LEU A 172 -9.80 7.34 -3.31
C LEU A 172 -11.07 7.92 -3.94
N GLY A 173 -11.12 9.24 -4.13
CA GLY A 173 -12.25 9.96 -4.69
C GLY A 173 -13.30 10.33 -3.64
N ALA A 174 -14.20 11.24 -4.02
CA ALA A 174 -15.17 11.88 -3.12
C ALA A 174 -16.17 10.95 -2.40
N ASP A 175 -16.25 9.68 -2.82
CA ASP A 175 -17.09 8.67 -2.17
C ASP A 175 -16.41 8.03 -0.94
N HIS A 176 -15.11 8.30 -0.73
CA HIS A 176 -14.29 7.69 0.30
C HIS A 176 -13.51 8.73 1.09
N GLY A 177 -13.37 8.52 2.40
CA GLY A 177 -12.49 9.37 3.19
C GLY A 177 -11.01 9.12 2.86
N ALA A 178 -10.17 10.15 2.93
CA ALA A 178 -8.74 10.01 2.64
C ALA A 178 -7.97 9.36 3.80
N ALA A 179 -7.06 8.43 3.49
CA ALA A 179 -6.11 7.90 4.47
C ALA A 179 -5.00 8.91 4.74
N THR A 180 -4.85 9.33 5.99
CA THR A 180 -3.83 10.31 6.39
C THR A 180 -2.71 9.63 7.17
N PHE A 181 -1.47 9.81 6.72
CA PHE A 181 -0.27 9.29 7.35
C PHE A 181 0.67 10.43 7.74
N ARG A 182 1.38 10.32 8.86
CA ARG A 182 2.32 11.34 9.32
C ARG A 182 3.58 10.73 9.92
N GLY A 183 4.73 11.32 9.60
CA GLY A 183 6.02 10.89 10.15
C GLY A 183 7.21 11.53 9.45
N SER A 184 8.40 11.00 9.69
CA SER A 184 9.64 11.51 9.10
C SER A 184 9.99 10.78 7.80
N ALA A 185 10.58 11.51 6.84
CA ALA A 185 10.93 11.03 5.51
C ALA A 185 12.44 11.14 5.26
N GLY A 186 13.21 10.18 5.75
CA GLY A 186 14.66 10.10 5.58
C GLY A 186 15.46 10.36 6.85
#